data_AF-A0A1B6J3J4-F1
#
_entry.id   AF-A0A1B6J3J4-F1
#
_cell.length_a   1.000
_cell.length_b   1.000
_cell.length_c   1.000
_cell.angle_alpha   90.00
_cell.angle_beta   90.00
_cell.angle_gamma   90.00
#
_symmetry.space_group_name_H-M   'P 1'
#
loop_
_entity.id
_entity.type
_entity.pdbx_description
1 polymer ?
#
loop_
_entity_poly.entity_id
_entity_poly.type
_entity_poly.pdbx_seq_one_letter_code
_entity_poly.pdbx_strand_id
1 'polypeptide(L)'
;WLPIVWAASIVTRARKEGRIRDDFAVKTIIDEINTFRGKCGLLLNYDSISVPLVYTQVVTLATYSFFITSVLGRQWLDINEGNLKSRKNPIDYYFPVLTTLQFFFYMGWLKVAESLINPF
;
A
#
# COMPACT_ATOMS: atom_id res chain seq x y z
N TRP A 1 0.04 -18.15 18.88
CA TRP A 1 -1.01 -18.21 19.91
C TRP A 1 -0.55 -18.93 21.18
N LEU A 2 0.27 -19.99 21.06
CA LEU A 2 0.74 -20.79 22.21
C LEU A 2 1.48 -19.99 23.31
N PRO A 3 2.41 -19.05 23.01
CA PRO A 3 3.08 -18.26 24.06
C PRO A 3 2.14 -17.32 24.83
N ILE A 4 1.08 -16.84 24.18
CA ILE A 4 0.05 -15.99 24.81
C ILE A 4 -0.75 -16.82 25.84
N VAL A 5 -1.07 -18.07 25.50
CA VAL A 5 -1.71 -19.02 26.43
C VAL A 5 -0.79 -19.32 27.62
N TRP A 6 0.51 -19.51 27.38
CA TRP A 6 1.49 -19.67 28.45
C TRP A 6 1.56 -18.45 29.37
N ALA A 7 1.56 -17.24 28.82
CA ALA A 7 1.56 -16.01 29.60
C ALA A 7 0.32 -15.92 30.53
N ALA A 8 -0.88 -16.17 29.99
CA ALA A 8 -2.11 -16.19 30.80
C ALA A 8 -2.09 -17.29 31.89
N SER A 9 -1.53 -18.46 31.60
CA SER A 9 -1.35 -19.54 32.56
C SER A 9 -0.40 -19.15 33.70
N ILE A 10 0.71 -18.47 33.38
CA ILE A 10 1.67 -17.96 34.38
C ILE A 10 1.00 -16.92 35.29
N VAL A 11 0.19 -16.01 34.74
CA VAL A 11 -0.56 -15.02 35.53
C VAL A 11 -1.54 -15.71 36.49
N THR A 12 -2.25 -16.72 36.00
CA THR A 12 -3.18 -17.51 36.84
C THR A 12 -2.45 -18.26 37.95
N ARG A 13 -1.27 -18.82 37.67
CA ARG A 13 -0.42 -19.46 38.68
C ARG A 13 0.10 -18.47 39.71
N ALA A 14 0.56 -17.29 39.28
CA ALA A 14 1.03 -16.23 40.17
C ALA A 14 -0.06 -15.73 41.14
N ARG A 15 -1.33 -15.75 40.70
CA ARG A 15 -2.47 -15.50 41.59
C ARG A 15 -2.65 -16.58 42.64
N LYS A 16 -2.62 -17.86 42.24
CA LYS A 16 -2.73 -19.01 43.17
C LYS A 16 -1.59 -19.05 44.19
N GLU A 17 -0.39 -18.65 43.79
CA GLU A 17 0.78 -18.54 44.69
C GLU A 17 0.75 -17.27 45.58
N GLY A 18 -0.30 -16.43 45.49
CA GLY A 18 -0.42 -15.21 46.29
C GLY A 18 0.54 -14.09 45.90
N ARG A 19 1.30 -14.23 44.80
CA ARG A 19 2.20 -13.19 44.27
C ARG A 19 1.40 -11.99 43.74
N ILE A 20 0.23 -12.26 43.18
CA ILE A 20 -0.76 -11.24 42.82
C ILE A 20 -1.88 -11.29 43.87
N ARG A 21 -2.04 -10.20 44.62
CA ARG A 21 -2.92 -10.15 45.79
C ARG A 21 -4.38 -9.89 45.43
N ASP A 22 -4.61 -9.08 44.40
CA ASP A 22 -5.93 -8.58 44.00
C ASP A 22 -6.39 -9.22 42.68
N ASP A 23 -7.66 -9.62 42.63
CA ASP A 23 -8.30 -10.16 41.42
C ASP A 23 -8.47 -9.09 40.35
N PHE A 24 -8.61 -7.82 40.74
CA PHE A 24 -8.63 -6.71 39.79
C PHE A 24 -7.31 -6.61 39.02
N ALA A 25 -6.17 -6.74 39.72
CA ALA A 25 -4.85 -6.73 39.09
C ALA A 25 -4.66 -7.91 38.12
N VAL A 26 -5.16 -9.11 38.47
CA VAL A 26 -5.15 -10.27 37.55
C VAL A 26 -5.95 -9.95 36.28
N LYS A 27 -7.17 -9.41 36.43
CA LYS A 27 -8.01 -9.03 35.31
C LYS A 27 -7.29 -8.03 34.40
N THR A 28 -6.72 -6.97 34.95
CA THR A 28 -5.99 -5.96 34.16
C THR A 28 -4.86 -6.59 33.33
N ILE A 29 -4.08 -7.49 33.93
CA ILE A 29 -2.99 -8.16 33.21
C ILE A 29 -3.52 -9.06 32.07
N ILE A 30 -4.58 -9.82 32.34
CA ILE A 30 -5.21 -10.69 31.33
C ILE A 30 -5.82 -9.86 30.19
N ASP A 31 -6.44 -8.72 30.50
CA ASP A 31 -7.01 -7.81 29.52
C ASP A 31 -5.92 -7.25 28.58
N GLU A 32 -4.76 -6.85 29.11
CA GLU A 32 -3.61 -6.42 28.30
C GLU A 32 -3.04 -7.54 27.42
N ILE A 33 -2.95 -8.77 27.94
CA ILE A 33 -2.53 -9.95 27.15
C ILE A 33 -3.51 -10.19 25.99
N ASN A 34 -4.81 -10.02 26.22
CA ASN A 34 -5.83 -10.16 25.17
C ASN A 34 -5.76 -9.02 24.15
N THR A 35 -5.49 -7.79 24.57
CA THR A 35 -5.24 -6.66 23.66
C THR A 35 -4.03 -6.94 22.77
N PHE A 36 -2.93 -7.44 23.33
CA PHE A 36 -1.76 -7.85 22.56
C PHE A 36 -2.09 -8.97 21.56
N ARG A 37 -2.83 -10.00 21.99
CA ARG A 37 -3.33 -11.07 21.11
C ARG A 37 -4.15 -10.52 19.95
N GLY A 38 -5.03 -9.55 20.23
CA GLY A 38 -5.85 -8.88 19.21
C GLY A 38 -4.99 -8.21 18.14
N LYS A 39 -3.94 -7.50 18.54
CA LYS A 39 -2.98 -6.86 17.62
C LYS A 39 -2.25 -7.90 16.75
N CYS A 40 -1.79 -9.01 17.32
CA CYS A 40 -1.18 -10.09 16.53
C CYS A 40 -2.18 -10.73 15.56
N GLY A 41 -3.43 -10.92 15.98
CA GLY A 41 -4.50 -11.44 15.12
C GLY A 41 -4.80 -10.50 13.96
N LEU A 42 -4.79 -9.19 14.19
CA LEU A 42 -4.95 -8.19 13.13
C LEU A 42 -3.83 -8.28 12.08
N LEU A 43 -2.57 -8.44 12.50
CA LEU A 43 -1.44 -8.63 11.57
C LEU A 43 -1.62 -9.89 10.71
N LEU A 44 -2.02 -11.01 11.33
CA LEU A 44 -2.31 -12.24 10.60
C LEU A 44 -3.46 -12.08 9.62
N ASN A 45 -4.49 -11.28 9.96
CA ASN A 45 -5.60 -11.01 9.05
C ASN A 45 -5.15 -10.18 7.84
N TYR A 46 -4.29 -9.18 8.03
CA TYR A 46 -3.72 -8.41 6.93
C TYR A 46 -2.85 -9.27 5.99
N ASP A 47 -2.13 -10.24 6.54
CA ASP A 47 -1.31 -11.19 5.77
C ASP A 47 -2.18 -12.26 5.05
N SER A 48 -3.20 -12.78 5.75
CA SER A 48 -4.06 -13.86 5.23
C SER A 48 -5.07 -13.37 4.18
N ILE A 49 -5.55 -12.13 4.30
CA ILE A 49 -6.55 -11.54 3.41
C ILE A 49 -5.95 -10.29 2.79
N SER A 50 -5.39 -10.47 1.59
CA SER A 50 -4.88 -9.37 0.78
C SER A 50 -6.03 -8.60 0.10
N VAL A 51 -5.70 -7.41 -0.42
CA VAL A 51 -6.62 -6.63 -1.26
C VAL A 51 -7.09 -7.50 -2.44
N PRO A 52 -8.40 -7.55 -2.75
CA PRO A 52 -8.90 -8.34 -3.86
C PRO A 52 -8.11 -8.09 -5.15
N LEU A 53 -7.62 -9.17 -5.75
CA LEU A 53 -6.73 -9.12 -6.91
C LEU A 53 -7.31 -8.31 -8.08
N VAL A 54 -8.63 -8.37 -8.27
CA VAL A 54 -9.30 -7.61 -9.34
C VAL A 54 -9.10 -6.09 -9.19
N TYR A 55 -8.99 -5.56 -7.98
CA TYR A 55 -8.79 -4.13 -7.77
C TYR A 55 -7.40 -3.68 -8.20
N THR A 56 -6.35 -4.45 -7.86
CA THR A 56 -5.00 -4.14 -8.31
C THR A 56 -4.88 -4.28 -9.82
N GLN A 57 -5.51 -5.30 -10.42
CA GLN A 57 -5.54 -5.50 -11.86
C GLN A 57 -6.20 -4.35 -12.62
N VAL A 58 -7.37 -3.88 -12.17
CA VAL A 58 -8.11 -2.78 -12.83
C VAL A 58 -7.28 -1.49 -12.83
N VAL A 59 -6.65 -1.15 -11.71
CA VAL A 59 -5.85 0.08 -11.60
C VAL A 59 -4.59 0.01 -12.47
N THR A 60 -3.89 -1.13 -12.48
CA THR A 60 -2.72 -1.34 -13.34
C THR A 60 -3.09 -1.27 -14.81
N LEU A 61 -4.17 -1.93 -15.22
CA LEU A 61 -4.64 -1.92 -16.60
C LEU A 61 -5.03 -0.51 -17.06
N ALA A 62 -5.75 0.24 -16.21
CA ALA A 62 -6.14 1.62 -16.52
C ALA A 62 -4.91 2.54 -16.69
N THR A 63 -3.96 2.45 -15.77
CA THR A 63 -2.73 3.27 -15.83
C THR A 63 -1.90 2.91 -17.06
N TYR A 64 -1.73 1.63 -17.35
CA TYR A 64 -0.87 1.18 -18.46
C TYR A 64 -1.52 1.46 -19.81
N SER A 65 -2.83 1.22 -19.97
CA SER A 65 -3.56 1.54 -21.20
C SER A 65 -3.53 3.04 -21.50
N PHE A 66 -3.70 3.90 -20.49
CA PHE A 66 -3.54 5.34 -20.64
C PHE A 66 -2.16 5.71 -21.22
N PHE A 67 -1.09 5.10 -20.74
CA PHE A 67 0.26 5.38 -21.24
C PHE A 67 0.55 4.76 -22.60
N ILE A 68 0.02 3.56 -22.92
CA ILE A 68 0.11 2.98 -24.26
C ILE A 68 -0.53 3.93 -25.27
N THR A 69 -1.76 4.38 -25.01
CA THR A 69 -2.45 5.35 -25.88
C THR A 69 -1.72 6.70 -25.92
N SER A 70 -1.17 7.17 -24.80
CA SER A 70 -0.43 8.44 -24.76
C SER A 70 0.88 8.38 -25.54
N VAL A 71 1.60 7.25 -25.52
CA VAL A 71 2.83 7.05 -26.31
C VAL A 71 2.56 7.12 -27.80
N LEU A 72 1.42 6.57 -28.26
CA LEU A 72 1.01 6.63 -29.66
C LEU A 72 0.41 7.99 -30.04
N GLY A 73 -0.46 8.54 -29.19
CA GLY A 73 -1.26 9.72 -29.50
C GLY A 73 -0.58 11.06 -29.25
N ARG A 74 0.50 11.09 -28.46
CA ARG A 74 1.26 12.31 -28.17
C ARG A 74 2.60 12.37 -28.88
N GLN A 75 2.76 11.58 -29.94
CA GLN A 75 3.89 11.76 -30.84
C GLN A 75 3.73 13.05 -31.63
N TRP A 76 4.82 13.81 -31.73
CA TRP A 76 4.86 14.98 -32.60
C TRP A 76 4.94 14.50 -34.05
N LEU A 77 3.89 14.75 -34.83
CA LEU A 77 3.88 14.48 -36.25
C LEU A 77 4.45 15.68 -37.00
N ASP A 78 5.41 15.45 -37.89
CA ASP A 78 5.83 16.48 -38.84
C ASP A 78 4.78 16.61 -39.93
N ILE A 79 3.84 17.53 -39.69
CA ILE A 79 2.89 17.95 -40.71
C ILE A 79 3.65 18.88 -41.67
N ASN A 80 3.94 18.38 -42.87
CA ASN A 80 4.45 19.16 -44.01
C ASN A 80 3.34 20.06 -44.57
N GLU A 81 2.81 20.98 -43.74
CA GLU A 81 1.91 22.02 -44.21
C GLU A 81 2.73 23.28 -44.51
N GLY A 82 2.95 23.49 -45.81
CA GLY A 82 3.44 24.76 -46.31
C GLY A 82 2.58 25.90 -45.77
N ASN A 83 3.21 26.84 -45.07
CA ASN A 83 2.67 28.13 -44.61
C ASN A 83 2.00 28.22 -43.23
N LEU A 84 2.16 27.25 -42.32
CA LEU A 84 1.94 27.54 -40.90
C LEU A 84 3.23 27.36 -40.10
N LYS A 85 3.93 28.47 -39.86
CA LYS A 85 4.90 28.59 -38.76
C LYS A 85 4.16 28.48 -37.43
N SER A 86 3.59 27.32 -37.13
CA SER A 86 3.18 26.97 -35.78
C SER A 86 4.44 27.01 -34.93
N ARG A 87 4.42 27.78 -33.85
CA ARG A 87 5.48 27.86 -32.84
C ARG A 87 5.77 26.45 -32.32
N LYS A 88 6.63 25.70 -33.02
CA LYS A 88 7.16 24.42 -32.56
C LYS A 88 8.05 24.77 -31.37
N ASN A 89 7.66 24.37 -30.16
CA ASN A 89 8.60 24.37 -29.04
C ASN A 89 9.69 23.34 -29.39
N PRO A 90 10.92 23.75 -29.74
CA PRO A 90 11.94 22.80 -30.21
C PRO A 90 12.31 21.79 -29.12
N ILE A 91 12.15 22.18 -27.86
CA ILE A 91 12.40 21.36 -26.67
C ILE A 91 11.40 20.19 -26.60
N ASP A 92 10.11 20.47 -26.80
CA ASP A 92 9.05 19.46 -26.69
C ASP A 92 9.07 18.46 -27.86
N TYR A 93 9.51 18.91 -29.04
CA TYR A 93 9.65 18.08 -30.25
C TYR A 93 10.70 16.97 -30.09
N TYR A 94 11.82 17.26 -29.41
CA TYR A 94 12.86 16.25 -29.14
C TYR A 94 12.52 15.37 -27.93
N PHE A 95 11.91 15.95 -26.89
CA PHE A 95 11.56 15.24 -25.67
C PHE A 95 10.27 15.78 -25.07
N PRO A 96 9.23 14.94 -24.87
CA PRO A 96 7.91 15.41 -24.43
C PRO A 96 7.89 15.66 -22.91
N VAL A 97 8.43 16.80 -22.46
CA VAL A 97 8.64 17.14 -21.03
C VAL A 97 7.36 16.99 -20.22
N LEU A 98 6.24 17.51 -20.71
CA LEU A 98 4.96 17.44 -20.00
C LEU A 98 4.39 16.02 -19.91
N THR A 99 4.56 15.20 -20.95
CA THR A 99 4.11 13.80 -20.94
C THR A 99 4.96 12.97 -19.99
N THR A 100 6.27 13.24 -19.91
CA THR A 100 7.15 12.61 -18.92
C THR A 100 6.79 13.01 -17.48
N LEU A 101 6.46 14.27 -17.23
CA LEU A 101 6.02 14.71 -15.90
C LEU A 101 4.69 14.04 -15.50
N GLN A 102 3.74 13.92 -16.44
CA GLN A 102 2.51 13.16 -16.22
C GLN A 102 2.78 11.67 -15.96
N PHE A 103 3.75 11.09 -16.66
CA PHE A 103 4.21 9.72 -16.40
C PHE A 103 4.69 9.57 -14.95
N PHE A 104 5.59 10.44 -14.48
CA PHE A 104 6.04 10.40 -13.09
C PHE A 104 4.90 10.55 -12.08
N PHE A 105 3.91 11.38 -12.37
CA PHE A 105 2.77 11.57 -11.47
C PHE A 105 1.91 10.30 -11.36
N TYR A 106 1.38 9.79 -12.49
CA TYR A 106 0.47 8.63 -12.45
C TYR A 106 1.18 7.32 -12.12
N MET A 107 2.37 7.07 -12.70
CA MET A 107 3.15 5.88 -12.34
C MET A 107 3.69 5.98 -10.92
N GLY A 108 4.13 7.16 -10.48
CA GLY A 108 4.57 7.38 -9.11
C GLY A 108 3.44 7.09 -8.13
N TRP A 109 2.22 7.53 -8.42
CA TRP A 109 1.06 7.24 -7.59
C TRP A 109 0.74 5.74 -7.53
N LEU A 110 0.78 5.04 -8.67
CA LEU A 110 0.65 3.58 -8.70
C LEU A 110 1.74 2.89 -7.86
N LYS A 111 3.00 3.32 -7.99
CA LYS A 111 4.14 2.74 -7.26
C LYS A 111 4.09 2.96 -5.76
N VAL A 112 3.52 4.07 -5.29
CA VAL A 112 3.24 4.27 -3.86
C VAL A 112 2.28 3.20 -3.36
N ALA A 113 1.18 2.94 -4.08
CA ALA A 113 0.23 1.90 -3.69
C ALA A 113 0.87 0.50 -3.71
N GLU A 114 1.67 0.19 -4.73
CA GLU A 114 2.41 -1.09 -4.82
C GLU A 114 3.41 -1.27 -3.67
N SER A 115 4.07 -0.21 -3.23
CA SER A 115 5.05 -0.28 -2.12
C SER A 115 4.37 -0.48 -0.76
N LEU A 116 3.13 -0.01 -0.61
CA LEU A 116 2.38 -0.08 0.64
C LEU A 116 1.44 -1.30 0.71
N ILE A 117 1.25 -2.04 -0.39
CA ILE A 117 0.36 -3.19 -0.42
C ILE A 117 0.83 -4.31 0.51
N ASN A 118 2.14 -4.46 0.67
CA ASN A 118 2.75 -5.28 1.69
C ASN A 118 3.93 -4.53 2.32
N PRO A 119 3.72 -3.88 3.49
CA PRO A 119 4.73 -3.04 4.14
C PRO A 119 5.69 -3.82 5.06
N PHE A 120 5.59 -5.15 5.11
CA PHE A 120 6.41 -6.05 5.93
C PHE A 120 7.14 -7.08 5.05
#